data_AF-A0A957MW33-F1
#
_entry.id   AF-A0A957MW33-F1
#
_cell.length_a   1.000
_cell.length_b   1.000
_cell.length_c   1.000
_cell.angle_alpha   90.00
_cell.angle_beta   90.00
_cell.angle_gamma   90.00
#
_symmetry.space_group_name_H-M   'P 1'
#
loop_
_entity.id
_entity.type
_entity.pdbx_description
1 polymer ?
#
loop_
_entity_poly.entity_id
_entity_poly.type
_entity_poly.pdbx_seq_one_letter_code
_entity_poly.pdbx_strand_id
1 'polypeptide(L)'
;MNRAITVLTYTLTSLVGIAAFLYPFWLPEVAKDASGTLAHAGDSALMVTLLVGICFAVLLLEVQREAVSTKAIALLGVLVAINATLRFVEVAVPGPGGFSPIFPLIVFGGYVFGGGFGFLLGALTLLVSALVTGAVGPWLPYQMFTAGWIGLSAPLCRPVVRLLGGPGARGEVWVVAVFAGYWGLLYGAIMNIWFWPFAVGSAQM
;
A
#
# COMPACT_ATOMS: atom_id res chain seq x y z
N MET A 1 -11.31 -11.74 -19.99
CA MET A 1 -11.86 -11.89 -18.62
C MET A 1 -12.54 -10.60 -18.16
N ASN A 2 -13.79 -10.69 -17.66
CA ASN A 2 -14.71 -9.55 -17.48
C ASN A 2 -14.13 -8.43 -16.59
N ARG A 3 -14.20 -7.16 -17.07
CA ARG A 3 -13.94 -5.96 -16.25
C ARG A 3 -14.66 -6.02 -14.90
N ALA A 4 -15.85 -6.60 -14.86
CA ALA A 4 -16.63 -6.81 -13.63
C ALA A 4 -15.90 -7.61 -12.55
N ILE A 5 -15.21 -8.70 -12.90
CA ILE A 5 -14.46 -9.53 -11.92
C ILE A 5 -13.27 -8.75 -11.38
N THR A 6 -12.60 -7.97 -12.24
CA THR A 6 -11.48 -7.10 -11.86
C THR A 6 -11.89 -6.04 -10.85
N VAL A 7 -12.99 -5.35 -11.17
CA VAL A 7 -13.57 -4.34 -10.29
C VAL A 7 -14.02 -4.99 -9.00
N LEU A 8 -14.72 -6.13 -9.06
CA LEU A 8 -15.18 -6.85 -7.88
C LEU A 8 -14.02 -7.25 -6.95
N THR A 9 -12.93 -7.80 -7.49
CA THR A 9 -11.76 -8.16 -6.68
C THR A 9 -11.14 -6.93 -6.02
N TYR A 10 -10.90 -5.85 -6.77
CA TYR A 10 -10.30 -4.64 -6.18
C TYR A 10 -11.23 -3.94 -5.19
N THR A 11 -12.54 -3.95 -5.43
CA THR A 11 -13.53 -3.42 -4.50
C THR A 11 -13.58 -4.29 -3.24
N LEU A 12 -13.56 -5.62 -3.35
CA LEU A 12 -13.51 -6.53 -2.20
C LEU A 12 -12.22 -6.37 -1.41
N THR A 13 -11.05 -6.33 -2.08
CA THR A 13 -9.76 -6.09 -1.43
C THR A 13 -9.73 -4.74 -0.71
N SER A 14 -10.32 -3.70 -1.31
CA SER A 14 -10.41 -2.38 -0.69
C SER A 14 -11.41 -2.33 0.46
N LEU A 15 -12.55 -3.02 0.34
CA LEU A 15 -13.53 -3.15 1.43
C LEU A 15 -12.95 -3.92 2.62
N VAL A 16 -12.18 -4.97 2.37
CA VAL A 16 -11.48 -5.70 3.43
C VAL A 16 -10.40 -4.84 4.07
N GLY A 17 -9.66 -4.05 3.29
CA GLY A 17 -8.71 -3.07 3.83
C GLY A 17 -9.39 -2.02 4.71
N ILE A 18 -10.52 -1.45 4.25
CA ILE A 18 -11.30 -0.47 5.02
C ILE A 18 -11.86 -1.10 6.30
N ALA A 19 -12.40 -2.32 6.23
CA ALA A 19 -12.88 -3.05 7.40
C ALA A 19 -11.75 -3.33 8.40
N ALA A 20 -10.54 -3.68 7.92
CA ALA A 20 -9.35 -3.86 8.74
C ALA A 20 -8.91 -2.56 9.44
N PHE A 21 -8.96 -1.42 8.74
CA PHE A 21 -8.65 -0.11 9.31
C PHE A 21 -9.70 0.40 10.30
N LEU A 22 -10.97 0.03 10.10
CA LEU A 22 -12.08 0.47 10.95
C LEU A 22 -12.30 -0.47 12.14
N TYR A 23 -11.84 -1.73 12.09
CA TYR A 23 -11.96 -2.71 13.17
C TYR A 23 -11.62 -2.17 14.59
N PRO A 24 -10.57 -1.36 14.79
CA PRO A 24 -10.23 -0.80 16.10
C PRO A 24 -11.32 0.10 16.71
N PHE A 25 -12.24 0.64 15.90
CA PHE A 25 -13.30 1.54 16.36
C PHE A 25 -14.56 0.80 16.84
N TRP A 26 -14.74 -0.48 16.49
CA TRP A 26 -15.97 -1.23 16.80
C TRP A 26 -15.85 -2.12 18.05
N LEU A 27 -14.64 -2.34 18.57
CA LEU A 27 -14.39 -3.11 19.80
C LEU A 27 -13.55 -2.33 20.82
N PRO A 28 -14.10 -1.28 21.45
CA PRO A 28 -13.37 -0.40 22.37
C PRO A 28 -12.93 -1.09 23.68
N GLU A 29 -13.52 -2.23 24.03
CA GLU A 29 -13.21 -2.94 25.28
C GLU A 29 -11.88 -3.71 25.25
N VAL A 30 -11.40 -4.08 24.06
CA VAL A 30 -10.08 -4.71 23.88
C VAL A 30 -8.94 -3.68 23.96
N ALA A 31 -9.27 -2.38 23.86
CA ALA A 31 -8.32 -1.27 23.91
C ALA A 31 -7.95 -0.81 25.35
N LYS A 32 -8.50 -1.46 26.39
CA LYS A 32 -8.36 -1.04 27.80
C LYS A 32 -7.30 -1.78 28.61
N ASP A 33 -6.50 -2.66 28.01
CA ASP A 33 -5.41 -3.29 28.77
C ASP A 33 -4.19 -2.36 28.86
N ALA A 34 -3.96 -1.86 30.08
CA ALA A 34 -2.97 -0.87 30.49
C ALA A 34 -1.49 -1.29 30.33
N SER A 35 -1.21 -2.30 29.49
CA SER A 35 0.14 -2.78 29.17
C SER A 35 0.55 -2.55 27.70
N GLY A 36 -0.22 -1.75 26.95
CA GLY A 36 0.18 -0.81 25.86
C GLY A 36 1.06 -1.24 24.66
N THR A 37 1.84 -2.32 24.76
CA THR A 37 2.90 -2.67 23.80
C THR A 37 2.90 -4.15 23.44
N LEU A 38 2.27 -5.03 24.22
CA LEU A 38 2.37 -6.49 24.05
C LEU A 38 1.04 -7.21 23.78
N ALA A 39 -0.12 -6.59 24.04
CA ALA A 39 -1.44 -7.26 23.93
C ALA A 39 -1.93 -7.50 22.49
N HIS A 40 -1.31 -6.87 21.48
CA HIS A 40 -1.78 -6.94 20.08
C HIS A 40 -0.82 -7.63 19.11
N ALA A 41 0.24 -8.28 19.60
CA ALA A 41 1.13 -9.08 18.74
C ALA A 41 0.38 -10.24 18.06
N GLY A 42 -0.64 -10.82 18.72
CA GLY A 42 -1.47 -11.91 18.20
C GLY A 42 -2.47 -11.48 17.12
N ASP A 43 -3.34 -10.50 17.42
CA ASP A 43 -4.36 -10.00 16.47
C ASP A 43 -3.75 -9.37 15.22
N SER A 44 -2.60 -8.72 15.40
CA SER A 44 -1.89 -8.12 14.28
C SER A 44 -1.17 -9.15 13.42
N ALA A 45 -0.64 -10.24 13.98
CA ALA A 45 -0.11 -11.36 13.21
C ALA A 45 -1.21 -12.07 12.39
N LEU A 46 -2.43 -12.16 12.91
CA LEU A 46 -3.60 -12.63 12.15
C LEU A 46 -3.96 -11.67 11.03
N MET A 47 -3.93 -10.36 11.27
CA MET A 47 -4.16 -9.34 10.23
C MET A 47 -3.08 -9.39 9.15
N VAL A 48 -1.78 -9.54 9.51
CA VAL A 48 -0.67 -9.76 8.57
C VAL A 48 -0.92 -11.03 7.75
N THR A 49 -1.26 -12.14 8.41
CA THR A 49 -1.54 -13.42 7.75
C THR A 49 -2.71 -13.31 6.78
N LEU A 50 -3.80 -12.64 7.18
CA LEU A 50 -4.96 -12.39 6.34
C LEU A 50 -4.59 -11.51 5.14
N LEU A 51 -3.81 -10.45 5.34
CA LEU A 51 -3.37 -9.54 4.29
C LEU A 51 -2.40 -10.19 3.31
N VAL A 52 -1.46 -10.98 3.81
CA VAL A 52 -0.57 -11.79 2.99
C VAL A 52 -1.40 -12.80 2.21
N GLY A 53 -2.42 -13.42 2.83
CA GLY A 53 -3.38 -14.27 2.16
C GLY A 53 -4.17 -13.55 1.05
N ILE A 54 -4.59 -12.30 1.28
CA ILE A 54 -5.26 -11.46 0.27
C ILE A 54 -4.29 -11.04 -0.83
N CYS A 55 -3.06 -10.65 -0.50
CA CYS A 55 -2.03 -10.32 -1.48
C CYS A 55 -1.71 -11.54 -2.34
N PHE A 56 -1.65 -12.72 -1.74
CA PHE A 56 -1.49 -13.98 -2.44
C PHE A 56 -2.69 -14.30 -3.33
N ALA A 57 -3.92 -14.09 -2.84
CA ALA A 57 -5.13 -14.24 -3.65
C ALA A 57 -5.17 -13.25 -4.83
N VAL A 58 -4.83 -11.98 -4.62
CA VAL A 58 -4.74 -10.96 -5.67
C VAL A 58 -3.62 -11.32 -6.67
N LEU A 59 -2.46 -11.76 -6.19
CA LEU A 59 -1.39 -12.29 -7.03
C LEU A 59 -1.87 -13.47 -7.89
N LEU A 60 -2.54 -14.45 -7.30
CA LEU A 60 -3.09 -15.59 -8.03
C LEU A 60 -4.10 -15.13 -9.08
N LEU A 61 -4.99 -14.19 -8.74
CA LEU A 61 -5.97 -13.65 -9.67
C LEU A 61 -5.34 -12.82 -10.80
N GLU A 62 -4.21 -12.16 -10.54
CA GLU A 62 -3.44 -11.46 -11.56
C GLU A 62 -2.65 -12.40 -12.44
N VAL A 63 -2.05 -13.44 -11.87
CA VAL A 63 -1.38 -14.54 -12.61
C VAL A 63 -2.36 -15.30 -13.50
N GLN A 64 -3.63 -15.42 -13.09
CA GLN A 64 -4.70 -16.06 -13.87
C GLN A 64 -5.21 -15.19 -15.02
N ARG A 65 -4.80 -13.93 -15.15
CA ARG A 65 -5.07 -13.14 -16.36
C ARG A 65 -4.18 -13.67 -17.48
N GLU A 66 -4.80 -14.25 -18.50
CA GLU A 66 -4.21 -14.83 -19.73
C GLU A 66 -3.13 -13.99 -20.45
N ALA A 67 -2.83 -12.76 -20.02
CA ALA A 67 -1.88 -11.83 -20.64
C ALA A 67 -0.75 -11.35 -19.72
N VAL A 68 -0.56 -11.92 -18.52
CA VAL A 68 0.69 -11.67 -17.77
C VAL A 68 1.79 -12.54 -18.39
N SER A 69 2.40 -12.00 -19.45
CA SER A 69 3.65 -12.53 -20.00
C SER A 69 4.62 -12.80 -18.85
N THR A 70 5.33 -13.93 -18.85
CA THR A 70 6.40 -14.25 -17.88
C THR A 70 7.33 -13.06 -17.60
N LYS A 71 7.50 -12.18 -18.61
CA LYS A 71 8.23 -10.91 -18.52
C LYS A 71 7.65 -9.93 -17.50
N ALA A 72 6.33 -9.81 -17.38
CA ALA A 72 5.68 -8.91 -16.43
C ALA A 72 5.83 -9.39 -14.97
N ILE A 73 5.76 -10.70 -14.72
CA ILE A 73 6.06 -11.27 -13.39
C ILE A 73 7.53 -11.04 -13.04
N ALA A 74 8.43 -11.31 -13.99
CA ALA A 74 9.86 -11.04 -13.80
C ALA A 74 10.14 -9.56 -13.51
N LEU A 75 9.51 -8.66 -14.26
CA LEU A 75 9.64 -7.22 -14.07
C LEU A 75 9.09 -6.77 -12.70
N LEU A 76 7.94 -7.31 -12.29
CA LEU A 76 7.39 -7.05 -10.96
C LEU A 76 8.39 -7.44 -9.88
N GLY A 77 8.99 -8.63 -9.98
CA GLY A 77 10.01 -9.09 -9.04
C GLY A 77 11.25 -8.18 -9.00
N VAL A 78 11.76 -7.77 -10.15
CA VAL A 78 12.90 -6.84 -10.24
C VAL A 78 12.56 -5.47 -9.63
N LEU A 79 11.39 -4.92 -9.95
CA LEU A 79 10.95 -3.64 -9.40
C LEU A 79 10.73 -3.72 -7.89
N VAL A 80 10.13 -4.80 -7.39
CA VAL A 80 9.97 -5.07 -5.96
C VAL A 80 11.35 -5.14 -5.27
N ALA A 81 12.32 -5.84 -5.87
CA ALA A 81 13.67 -5.94 -5.31
C ALA A 81 14.38 -4.59 -5.25
N ILE A 82 14.32 -3.80 -6.33
CA ILE A 82 14.88 -2.44 -6.37
C ILE A 82 14.21 -1.58 -5.29
N ASN A 83 12.89 -1.62 -5.20
CA ASN A 83 12.14 -0.77 -4.30
C ASN A 83 12.35 -1.16 -2.82
N ALA A 84 12.46 -2.45 -2.53
CA ALA A 84 12.82 -2.95 -1.21
C ALA A 84 14.24 -2.54 -0.81
N THR A 85 15.18 -2.52 -1.77
CA THR A 85 16.54 -2.04 -1.56
C THR A 85 16.56 -0.53 -1.28
N LEU A 86 15.78 0.27 -2.01
CA LEU A 86 15.65 1.71 -1.76
C LEU A 86 15.14 2.00 -0.35
N ARG A 87 14.20 1.20 0.15
CA ARG A 87 13.74 1.29 1.54
C ARG A 87 14.84 0.93 2.55
N PHE A 88 15.70 -0.04 2.24
CA PHE A 88 16.86 -0.33 3.07
C PHE A 88 17.85 0.84 3.09
N VAL A 89 18.09 1.47 1.94
CA VAL A 89 18.93 2.66 1.83
C VAL A 89 18.34 3.84 2.62
N GLU A 90 17.02 4.00 2.65
CA GLU A 90 16.35 5.01 3.50
C GLU A 90 16.62 4.80 4.99
N VAL A 91 16.62 3.56 5.47
CA VAL A 91 16.96 3.24 6.87
C VAL A 91 18.44 3.53 7.15
N ALA A 92 19.33 3.26 6.19
CA ALA A 92 20.75 3.51 6.32
C ALA A 92 21.13 5.00 6.20
N VAL A 93 20.39 5.75 5.37
CA VAL A 93 20.59 7.19 5.10
C VAL A 93 19.23 7.88 5.21
N PRO A 94 18.84 8.31 6.43
CA PRO A 94 17.57 8.98 6.64
C PRO A 94 17.53 10.29 5.85
N GLY A 95 16.59 10.40 4.92
CA GLY A 95 16.35 11.65 4.20
C GLY A 95 15.74 12.72 5.10
N PRO A 96 15.85 14.00 4.75
CA PRO A 96 15.20 15.08 5.50
C PRO A 96 13.68 14.86 5.54
N GLY A 97 13.08 14.97 6.74
CA GLY A 97 11.64 14.94 6.93
C GLY A 97 10.95 13.58 6.73
N GLY A 98 11.66 12.45 6.86
CA GLY A 98 11.07 11.12 6.67
C GLY A 98 10.77 10.81 5.19
N PHE A 99 11.60 11.34 4.31
CA PHE A 99 11.52 11.09 2.87
C PHE A 99 11.70 9.60 2.57
N SER A 100 10.71 9.00 1.92
CA SER A 100 10.78 7.61 1.46
C SER A 100 10.81 7.52 -0.07
N PRO A 101 11.91 7.00 -0.67
CA PRO A 101 12.08 6.87 -2.11
C PRO A 101 11.19 5.79 -2.75
N ILE A 102 10.35 5.09 -1.97
CA ILE A 102 9.61 3.93 -2.46
C ILE A 102 8.36 4.28 -3.27
N PHE A 103 7.75 5.43 -2.98
CA PHE A 103 6.46 5.81 -3.54
C PHE A 103 6.51 6.14 -5.03
N PRO A 104 7.53 6.86 -5.56
CA PRO A 104 7.61 7.14 -6.98
C PRO A 104 7.58 5.88 -7.85
N LEU A 105 8.31 4.83 -7.50
CA LEU A 105 8.33 3.57 -8.25
C LEU A 105 6.96 2.88 -8.24
N ILE A 106 6.25 2.90 -7.10
CA ILE A 106 4.90 2.34 -6.98
C ILE A 106 3.92 3.11 -7.89
N VAL A 107 3.97 4.44 -7.84
CA VAL A 107 3.13 5.31 -8.67
C VAL A 107 3.40 5.08 -10.15
N PHE A 108 4.67 5.07 -10.58
CA PHE A 108 5.02 4.84 -11.98
C PHE A 108 4.66 3.43 -12.43
N GLY A 109 4.90 2.42 -11.60
CA GLY A 109 4.52 1.04 -11.89
C GLY A 109 3.02 0.89 -12.11
N GLY A 110 2.21 1.46 -11.22
CA GLY A 110 0.76 1.50 -11.37
C GLY A 110 0.30 2.31 -12.57
N TYR A 111 0.91 3.48 -12.79
CA TYR A 111 0.55 4.37 -13.89
C TYR A 111 0.86 3.79 -15.26
N VAL A 112 1.95 3.02 -15.42
CA VAL A 112 2.38 2.44 -16.71
C VAL A 112 1.74 1.07 -16.93
N PHE A 113 1.84 0.16 -15.97
CA PHE A 113 1.44 -1.25 -16.12
C PHE A 113 0.00 -1.52 -15.66
N GLY A 114 -0.65 -0.55 -15.03
CA GLY A 114 -2.04 -0.64 -14.56
C GLY A 114 -2.16 -0.85 -13.06
N GLY A 115 -3.40 -0.70 -12.55
CA GLY A 115 -3.65 -0.61 -11.11
C GLY A 115 -3.31 -1.88 -10.34
N GLY A 116 -3.59 -3.06 -10.92
CA GLY A 116 -3.23 -4.33 -10.29
C GLY A 116 -1.71 -4.47 -10.09
N PHE A 117 -0.94 -4.21 -11.16
CA PHE A 117 0.51 -4.24 -11.10
C PHE A 117 1.05 -3.27 -10.05
N GLY A 118 0.49 -2.06 -9.99
CA GLY A 118 0.83 -1.06 -8.97
C GLY A 118 0.50 -1.52 -7.56
N PHE A 119 -0.67 -2.15 -7.36
CA PHE A 119 -1.08 -2.71 -6.07
C PHE A 119 -0.09 -3.77 -5.59
N LEU A 120 0.22 -4.74 -6.47
CA LEU A 120 1.18 -5.79 -6.19
C LEU A 120 2.58 -5.23 -5.91
N LEU A 121 3.03 -4.26 -6.71
CA LEU A 121 4.33 -3.62 -6.53
C LEU A 121 4.42 -2.95 -5.15
N GLY A 122 3.38 -2.21 -4.73
CA GLY A 122 3.35 -1.57 -3.42
C GLY A 122 3.32 -2.57 -2.26
N ALA A 123 2.39 -3.52 -2.30
CA ALA A 123 2.23 -4.51 -1.23
C ALA A 123 3.47 -5.41 -1.08
N LEU A 124 4.00 -5.93 -2.19
CA LEU A 124 5.17 -6.81 -2.17
C LEU A 124 6.46 -6.09 -1.81
N THR A 125 6.64 -4.83 -2.23
CA THR A 125 7.79 -4.02 -1.79
C THR A 125 7.87 -4.00 -0.28
N LEU A 126 6.75 -3.70 0.38
CA LEU A 126 6.75 -3.58 1.83
C LEU A 126 6.89 -4.91 2.54
N LEU A 127 6.29 -5.97 2.01
CA LEU A 127 6.46 -7.33 2.53
C LEU A 127 7.93 -7.76 2.45
N VAL A 128 8.53 -7.70 1.26
CA VAL A 128 9.93 -8.12 1.05
C VAL A 128 10.88 -7.27 1.89
N SER A 129 10.68 -5.95 1.91
CA SER A 129 11.51 -5.07 2.73
C SER A 129 11.39 -5.37 4.22
N ALA A 130 10.19 -5.66 4.73
CA ALA A 130 10.00 -6.01 6.14
C ALA A 130 10.65 -7.35 6.51
N LEU A 131 10.59 -8.33 5.60
CA LEU A 131 11.29 -9.60 5.77
C LEU A 131 12.82 -9.42 5.80
N VAL A 132 13.36 -8.59 4.90
CA VAL A 132 14.81 -8.32 4.82
C VAL A 132 15.32 -7.54 6.02
N THR A 133 14.55 -6.56 6.51
CA THR A 133 14.94 -5.71 7.64
C THR A 133 14.58 -6.30 8.99
N GLY A 134 13.82 -7.41 9.03
CA GLY A 134 13.24 -7.95 10.26
C GLY A 134 12.15 -7.05 10.86
N ALA A 135 11.71 -6.00 10.16
CA ALA A 135 10.68 -5.05 10.61
C ALA A 135 9.25 -5.60 10.39
N VAL A 136 9.04 -6.88 10.66
CA VAL A 136 7.72 -7.51 10.62
C VAL A 136 7.00 -7.16 11.92
N GLY A 137 5.97 -6.33 11.82
CA GLY A 137 5.22 -5.87 12.98
C GLY A 137 3.75 -5.61 12.68
N PRO A 138 2.97 -5.28 13.72
CA PRO A 138 1.54 -5.06 13.63
C PRO A 138 1.09 -4.04 12.58
N TRP A 139 1.95 -3.06 12.30
CA TRP A 139 1.72 -1.97 11.35
C TRP A 139 1.95 -2.38 9.89
N LEU A 140 2.72 -3.45 9.64
CA LEU A 140 3.11 -3.88 8.29
C LEU A 140 1.93 -4.04 7.33
N PRO A 141 0.81 -4.65 7.72
CA PRO A 141 -0.27 -4.92 6.78
C PRO A 141 -1.00 -3.63 6.35
N TYR A 142 -1.11 -2.67 7.27
CA TYR A 142 -1.65 -1.35 6.99
C TYR A 142 -0.76 -0.58 6.02
N GLN A 143 0.56 -0.70 6.18
CA GLN A 143 1.50 -0.13 5.21
C GLN A 143 1.34 -0.81 3.84
N MET A 144 1.26 -2.15 3.80
CA MET A 144 1.11 -2.92 2.56
C MET A 144 -0.17 -2.53 1.81
N PHE A 145 -1.30 -2.40 2.52
CA PHE A 145 -2.56 -1.98 1.91
C PHE A 145 -2.50 -0.56 1.37
N THR A 146 -1.99 0.37 2.19
CA THR A 146 -1.95 1.78 1.79
C THR A 146 -0.99 1.98 0.62
N ALA A 147 0.18 1.33 0.64
CA ALA A 147 1.10 1.31 -0.49
C ALA A 147 0.48 0.66 -1.74
N GLY A 148 -0.28 -0.42 -1.58
CA GLY A 148 -1.02 -1.04 -2.65
C GLY A 148 -2.08 -0.10 -3.25
N TRP A 149 -2.83 0.64 -2.43
CA TRP A 149 -3.83 1.60 -2.90
C TRP A 149 -3.24 2.77 -3.68
N ILE A 150 -2.03 3.23 -3.33
CA ILE A 150 -1.30 4.23 -4.11
C ILE A 150 -1.08 3.73 -5.54
N GLY A 151 -0.56 2.51 -5.69
CA GLY A 151 -0.32 1.91 -7.00
C GLY A 151 -1.62 1.58 -7.76
N LEU A 152 -2.66 1.14 -7.05
CA LEU A 152 -3.97 0.82 -7.62
C LEU A 152 -4.66 2.05 -8.23
N SER A 153 -4.53 3.20 -7.57
CA SER A 153 -5.17 4.44 -7.97
C SER A 153 -4.36 5.26 -8.99
N ALA A 154 -3.08 4.95 -9.20
CA ALA A 154 -2.23 5.66 -10.16
C ALA A 154 -2.82 5.76 -11.60
N PRO A 155 -3.47 4.73 -12.17
CA PRO A 155 -4.12 4.84 -13.48
C PRO A 155 -5.26 5.86 -13.55
N LEU A 156 -5.83 6.30 -12.42
CA LEU A 156 -6.88 7.33 -12.39
C LEU A 156 -6.38 8.69 -12.87
N CYS A 157 -5.06 8.90 -12.90
CA CYS A 157 -4.45 10.08 -13.50
C CYS A 157 -4.63 10.14 -15.02
N ARG A 158 -4.70 8.99 -15.71
CA ARG A 158 -4.75 8.92 -17.19
C ARG A 158 -5.89 9.72 -17.84
N PRO A 159 -7.15 9.70 -17.37
CA PRO A 159 -8.20 10.56 -17.94
C PRO A 159 -7.89 12.05 -17.79
N VAL A 160 -7.34 12.48 -16.65
CA VAL A 160 -6.95 13.88 -16.41
C VAL A 160 -5.79 14.28 -17.32
N VAL A 161 -4.80 13.40 -17.51
CA VAL A 161 -3.70 13.61 -18.45
C VAL A 161 -4.20 13.75 -19.89
N ARG A 162 -5.19 12.94 -20.30
CA ARG A 162 -5.81 13.05 -21.63
C ARG A 162 -6.52 14.40 -21.84
N LEU A 163 -7.13 14.95 -20.80
CA LEU A 163 -7.77 16.27 -20.86
C LEU A 163 -6.75 17.42 -20.96
N LEU A 164 -5.56 17.25 -20.37
CA LEU A 164 -4.52 18.27 -20.28
C LEU A 164 -3.46 18.21 -21.39
N GLY A 165 -3.79 17.57 -22.53
CA GLY A 165 -2.91 17.53 -23.71
C GLY A 165 -2.33 16.15 -24.04
N GLY A 166 -2.69 15.11 -23.29
CA GLY A 166 -2.32 13.73 -23.60
C GLY A 166 -0.96 13.29 -23.05
N PRO A 167 -0.60 12.01 -23.27
CA PRO A 167 0.69 11.45 -22.84
C PRO A 167 1.87 12.19 -23.50
N GLY A 168 2.87 12.56 -22.71
CA GLY A 168 4.06 13.31 -23.13
C GLY A 168 3.97 14.83 -22.96
N ALA A 169 2.80 15.36 -22.60
CA ALA A 169 2.65 16.80 -22.33
C ALA A 169 3.25 17.18 -20.96
N ARG A 170 3.68 18.44 -20.80
CA ARG A 170 4.10 18.97 -19.48
C ARG A 170 3.02 18.81 -18.41
N GLY A 171 1.74 18.79 -18.80
CA GLY A 171 0.60 18.53 -17.92
C GLY A 171 0.63 17.14 -17.29
N GLU A 172 1.19 16.13 -17.95
CA GLU A 172 1.32 14.78 -17.39
C GLU A 172 2.20 14.78 -16.13
N VAL A 173 3.35 15.45 -16.21
CA VAL A 173 4.30 15.55 -15.10
C VAL A 173 3.63 16.20 -13.89
N TRP A 174 2.88 17.30 -14.11
CA TRP A 174 2.15 17.98 -13.04
C TRP A 174 1.06 17.12 -12.42
N VAL A 175 0.26 16.42 -13.23
CA VAL A 175 -0.80 15.54 -12.70
C VAL A 175 -0.21 14.43 -11.84
N VAL A 176 0.84 13.77 -12.32
CA VAL A 176 1.48 12.67 -11.59
C VAL A 176 2.19 13.18 -10.33
N ALA A 177 2.83 14.36 -10.39
CA ALA A 177 3.48 14.97 -9.23
C ALA A 177 2.47 15.39 -8.15
N VAL A 178 1.36 16.03 -8.53
CA VAL A 178 0.28 16.40 -7.60
C VAL A 178 -0.36 15.17 -6.99
N PHE A 179 -0.61 14.14 -7.80
CA PHE A 179 -1.13 12.85 -7.34
C PHE A 179 -0.18 12.20 -6.32
N ALA A 180 1.11 12.12 -6.62
CA ALA A 180 2.11 11.55 -5.71
C ALA A 180 2.25 12.37 -4.42
N GLY A 181 2.25 13.71 -4.52
CA GLY A 181 2.29 14.60 -3.36
C GLY A 181 1.06 14.44 -2.46
N TYR A 182 -0.13 14.36 -3.05
CA TYR A 182 -1.38 14.11 -2.33
C TYR A 182 -1.36 12.76 -1.63
N TRP A 183 -0.96 11.69 -2.33
CA TRP A 183 -0.85 10.36 -1.73
C TRP A 183 0.22 10.26 -0.65
N GLY A 184 1.31 11.03 -0.74
CA GLY A 184 2.30 11.11 0.33
C GLY A 184 1.70 11.64 1.63
N LEU A 185 0.93 12.73 1.56
CA LEU A 185 0.21 13.28 2.71
C LEU A 185 -0.87 12.32 3.22
N LEU A 186 -1.62 11.72 2.30
CA LEU A 186 -2.71 10.79 2.63
C LEU A 186 -2.18 9.49 3.25
N TYR A 187 -1.04 8.98 2.78
CA TYR A 187 -0.37 7.83 3.38
C TYR A 187 0.03 8.13 4.82
N GLY A 188 0.64 9.28 5.07
CA GLY A 188 0.97 9.73 6.43
C GLY A 188 -0.27 9.85 7.31
N ALA A 189 -1.35 10.47 6.80
CA ALA A 189 -2.61 10.60 7.53
C ALA A 189 -3.24 9.25 7.88
N ILE A 190 -3.32 8.32 6.92
CA ILE A 190 -3.85 6.96 7.12
C ILE A 190 -3.02 6.20 8.15
N MET A 191 -1.69 6.25 8.04
CA MET A 191 -0.80 5.59 8.98
C MET A 191 -0.88 6.20 10.39
N ASN A 192 -1.16 7.50 10.51
CA ASN A 192 -1.36 8.17 11.79
C ASN A 192 -2.73 7.85 12.42
N ILE A 193 -3.77 7.60 11.62
CA ILE A 193 -5.10 7.18 12.13
C ILE A 193 -5.00 5.84 12.85
N TRP A 194 -4.11 4.93 12.44
CA TRP A 194 -3.85 3.69 13.15
C TRP A 194 -3.20 3.92 14.53
N PHE A 195 -2.47 5.03 14.71
CA PHE A 195 -1.80 5.39 15.96
C PHE A 195 -2.67 6.24 16.92
N TRP A 196 -3.60 7.02 16.37
CA TRP A 196 -4.41 8.01 17.09
C TRP A 196 -5.26 7.46 18.25
N PRO A 197 -5.93 6.28 18.14
CA PRO A 197 -6.66 5.70 19.27
C PRO A 197 -5.79 5.38 20.49
N PHE A 198 -4.46 5.39 20.35
CA PHE A 198 -3.49 5.02 21.39
C PHE A 198 -2.65 6.20 21.90
N ALA A 199 -2.61 7.33 21.17
CA ALA A 199 -1.90 8.53 21.60
C ALA A 199 -2.71 9.39 22.58
N VAL A 200 -4.05 9.29 22.52
CA VAL A 200 -4.95 9.93 23.49
C VAL A 200 -5.17 8.94 24.63
N GLY A 201 -4.28 8.97 25.62
CA GLY A 201 -4.61 8.46 26.95
C GLY A 201 -5.92 9.11 27.40
N SER A 202 -6.79 8.33 28.04
CA SER A 202 -8.14 8.72 28.46
C SER A 202 -8.19 10.21 28.83
N ALA A 203 -8.97 11.01 28.11
CA ALA A 203 -9.40 12.30 28.63
C ALA A 203 -10.09 11.99 29.95
N GLN A 204 -9.38 12.25 31.06
CA GLN A 204 -9.90 12.06 32.40
C GLN A 204 -11.14 12.95 32.51
N MET A 205 -12.31 12.33 32.50
CA MET A 205 -13.53 12.90 33.06
C MET A 205 -13.69 12.37 34.48
#